data_AF-A0A7X8ZE33-F1
#
_entry.id   AF-A0A7X8ZE33-F1
#
_cell.length_a   1.000
_cell.length_b   1.000
_cell.length_c   1.000
_cell.angle_alpha   90.00
_cell.angle_beta   90.00
_cell.angle_gamma   90.00
#
_symmetry.space_group_name_H-M   'P 1'
#
loop_
_entity.id
_entity.type
_entity.pdbx_description
1 polymer ?
#
loop_
_entity_poly.entity_id
_entity_poly.type
_entity_poly.pdbx_seq_one_letter_code
_entity_poly.pdbx_strand_id
1 'polypeptide(L)'
;LRLPIDALPEEANVIRIVATDDNLDSDQWVAFTPPRVPTLDSLDNIIGSETPGLLDWAVGLQFPCQRTFDHYAGITEIPEYRISPDHGGKSTLTPFQDWAGGGAMGTAEAVNTAYEVPSYLKNDWGRDWGSIERYELRTNSQNEAPQVADVDLETLQRSGLWNPGSMKVD
;
A
#
# COMPACT_ATOMS: atom_id res chain seq x y z
N LEU A 1 -10.82 -15.77 2.50
CA LEU A 1 -11.36 -16.85 3.35
C LEU A 1 -10.32 -17.25 4.38
N ARG A 2 -10.72 -17.45 5.63
CA ARG A 2 -9.83 -17.77 6.75
C ARG A 2 -10.52 -18.83 7.61
N LEU A 3 -9.77 -19.86 8.00
CA LEU A 3 -10.23 -20.92 8.91
C LEU A 3 -9.24 -20.96 10.07
N PRO A 4 -9.62 -20.47 11.25
CA PRO A 4 -8.79 -20.53 12.44
C PRO A 4 -8.49 -21.99 12.82
N ILE A 5 -7.23 -22.30 13.13
CA ILE A 5 -6.82 -23.68 13.47
C ILE A 5 -7.45 -24.14 14.78
N ASP A 6 -7.65 -23.22 15.72
CA ASP A 6 -8.33 -23.45 17.01
C ASP A 6 -9.83 -23.77 16.88
N ALA A 7 -10.41 -23.57 15.69
CA ALA A 7 -11.77 -24.02 15.38
C ALA A 7 -11.83 -25.48 14.89
N LEU A 8 -10.68 -26.12 14.62
CA LEU A 8 -10.60 -27.51 14.19
C LEU A 8 -10.48 -28.45 15.41
N PRO A 9 -10.98 -29.70 15.33
CA PRO A 9 -10.67 -30.73 16.32
C PRO A 9 -9.16 -30.95 16.45
N GLU A 10 -8.66 -31.20 17.66
CA GLU A 10 -7.21 -31.35 17.93
C GLU A 10 -6.59 -32.51 17.13
N GLU A 11 -7.37 -33.54 16.82
CA GLU A 11 -6.96 -34.70 16.04
C GLU A 11 -6.95 -34.48 14.51
N ALA A 12 -7.43 -33.34 14.02
CA ALA A 12 -7.53 -33.07 12.59
C ALA A 12 -6.14 -32.86 11.96
N ASN A 13 -5.71 -33.80 11.11
CA ASN A 13 -4.39 -33.77 10.47
C ASN A 13 -4.42 -33.57 8.93
N VAL A 14 -5.61 -33.61 8.32
CA VAL A 14 -5.81 -33.41 6.89
C VAL A 14 -7.07 -32.58 6.64
N ILE A 15 -7.04 -31.79 5.58
CA ILE A 15 -8.19 -31.00 5.12
C ILE A 15 -8.40 -31.20 3.62
N ARG A 16 -9.63 -30.98 3.16
CA ARG A 16 -9.97 -30.86 1.75
C ARG A 16 -10.97 -29.74 1.55
N ILE A 17 -10.90 -29.07 0.40
CA ILE A 17 -11.91 -28.09 -0.01
C ILE A 17 -13.06 -28.87 -0.67
N VAL A 18 -14.29 -28.55 -0.26
CA VAL A 18 -15.52 -29.00 -0.93
C VAL A 18 -16.25 -27.73 -1.34
N ALA A 19 -16.45 -27.55 -2.64
CA ALA A 19 -17.17 -26.42 -3.20
C ALA A 19 -18.23 -26.94 -4.17
N THR A 20 -19.42 -26.36 -4.11
CA THR A 20 -20.55 -26.66 -4.98
C THR A 20 -21.12 -25.34 -5.44
N ASP A 21 -21.36 -25.22 -6.74
CA ASP A 21 -22.04 -24.09 -7.35
C ASP A 21 -23.24 -24.64 -8.12
N ASP A 22 -24.42 -24.48 -7.53
CA ASP A 22 -25.69 -24.93 -8.12
C ASP A 22 -26.38 -23.79 -8.90
N ASN A 23 -25.77 -22.60 -8.94
CA ASN A 23 -26.34 -21.45 -9.65
C ASN A 23 -26.00 -21.55 -11.14
N LEU A 24 -26.96 -21.15 -11.99
CA LEU A 24 -26.81 -21.15 -13.45
C LEU A 24 -26.53 -19.76 -14.03
N ASP A 25 -26.58 -18.72 -13.19
CA ASP A 25 -26.28 -17.35 -13.56
C ASP A 25 -24.78 -17.20 -13.87
N SER A 26 -24.45 -16.60 -15.02
CA SER A 26 -23.05 -16.42 -15.46
C SER A 26 -22.21 -15.55 -14.53
N ASP A 27 -22.84 -14.69 -13.73
CA ASP A 27 -22.16 -13.82 -12.78
C ASP A 27 -21.92 -14.49 -11.42
N GLN A 28 -22.49 -15.68 -11.20
CA GLN A 28 -22.33 -16.46 -9.98
C GLN A 28 -21.38 -17.62 -10.24
N TRP A 29 -20.14 -17.48 -9.80
CA TRP A 29 -19.10 -18.50 -9.95
C TRP A 29 -18.17 -18.49 -8.74
N VAL A 30 -17.42 -19.58 -8.56
CA VAL A 30 -16.39 -19.68 -7.52
C VAL A 30 -15.08 -20.22 -8.07
N ALA A 31 -13.97 -19.59 -7.66
CA ALA A 31 -12.64 -20.15 -7.80
C ALA A 31 -11.95 -20.17 -6.45
N PHE A 32 -11.02 -21.10 -6.29
CA PHE A 32 -10.25 -21.27 -5.07
C PHE A 32 -8.82 -21.72 -5.38
N THR A 33 -7.96 -21.56 -4.39
CA THR A 33 -6.58 -22.05 -4.43
C THR A 33 -6.39 -23.12 -3.36
N PRO A 34 -5.36 -23.99 -3.47
CA PRO A 34 -5.02 -24.92 -2.41
C PRO A 34 -4.86 -24.21 -1.05
N PRO A 35 -5.31 -24.81 0.05
CA PRO A 35 -5.20 -24.20 1.37
C PRO A 35 -3.72 -24.14 1.80
N ARG A 36 -3.37 -23.11 2.57
CA ARG A 36 -2.03 -22.93 3.14
C ARG A 36 -2.14 -22.50 4.60
N VAL A 37 -1.20 -22.95 5.42
CA VAL A 37 -0.98 -22.42 6.78
C VAL A 37 0.14 -21.39 6.66
N PRO A 38 -0.15 -20.08 6.72
CA PRO A 38 0.87 -19.06 6.54
C PRO A 38 1.81 -18.99 7.75
N THR A 39 3.09 -18.71 7.49
CA THR A 39 3.98 -18.18 8.53
C THR A 39 3.68 -16.70 8.68
N LEU A 40 3.30 -16.28 9.88
CA LEU A 40 2.94 -14.90 10.17
C LEU A 40 4.00 -14.25 11.06
N ASP A 41 4.26 -12.98 10.79
CA ASP A 41 5.03 -12.09 11.67
C ASP A 41 4.27 -10.76 11.80
N SER A 42 4.65 -9.95 12.79
CA SER A 42 4.08 -8.61 12.98
C SER A 42 4.52 -7.67 11.86
N LEU A 43 3.66 -6.73 11.50
CA LEU A 43 3.98 -5.69 10.51
C LEU A 43 5.25 -4.92 10.88
N ASP A 44 5.41 -4.63 12.18
CA ASP A 44 6.58 -3.93 12.72
C ASP A 44 7.89 -4.72 12.52
N ASN A 45 7.88 -6.04 12.68
CA ASN A 45 9.06 -6.87 12.39
C ASN A 45 9.40 -6.94 10.88
N ILE A 46 8.39 -6.82 10.02
CA ILE A 46 8.55 -6.96 8.56
C ILE A 46 9.01 -5.66 7.89
N ILE A 47 8.53 -4.50 8.37
CA ILE A 47 8.81 -3.18 7.77
C ILE A 47 9.73 -2.34 8.64
N GLY A 48 9.64 -2.47 9.97
CA GLY A 48 10.37 -1.64 10.91
C GLY A 48 9.87 -0.20 10.96
N SER A 49 10.73 0.67 11.49
CA SER A 49 10.49 2.11 11.67
C SER A 49 11.18 2.99 10.64
N GLU A 50 12.17 2.48 9.90
CA GLU A 50 13.06 3.31 9.07
C GLU A 50 12.67 3.32 7.59
N THR A 51 12.02 2.26 7.11
CA THR A 51 11.60 2.14 5.72
C THR A 51 10.57 3.23 5.39
N PRO A 52 10.74 3.99 4.30
CA PRO A 52 9.80 5.05 3.91
C PRO A 52 8.47 4.47 3.44
N GLY A 53 7.38 4.82 4.13
CA GLY A 53 6.03 4.41 3.77
C GLY A 53 5.15 5.55 3.28
N LEU A 54 4.23 5.25 2.37
CA LEU A 54 3.04 6.06 2.13
C LEU A 54 1.94 5.60 3.10
N LEU A 55 1.75 6.33 4.20
CA LEU A 55 0.63 6.08 5.10
C LEU A 55 -0.54 6.95 4.64
N ASP A 56 -1.66 6.33 4.28
CA ASP A 56 -2.86 7.07 3.95
C ASP A 56 -3.27 7.94 5.15
N TRP A 57 -3.78 9.14 4.87
CA TRP A 57 -3.99 10.16 5.91
C TRP A 57 -4.84 9.68 7.11
N ALA A 58 -5.76 8.73 6.89
CA ALA A 58 -6.66 8.20 7.90
C ALA A 58 -6.00 7.20 8.87
N VAL A 59 -4.82 6.65 8.53
CA VAL A 59 -4.17 5.59 9.32
C VAL A 59 -2.96 6.07 10.12
N GLY A 60 -2.53 7.33 9.94
CA GLY A 60 -1.28 7.83 10.54
C GLY A 60 -1.21 7.73 12.07
N LEU A 61 -2.34 7.85 12.77
CA LEU A 61 -2.37 7.74 14.24
C LEU A 61 -2.20 6.30 14.73
N GLN A 62 -2.63 5.31 13.94
CA GLN A 62 -2.58 3.90 14.29
C GLN A 62 -1.19 3.29 14.06
N PHE A 63 -0.37 3.92 13.22
CA PHE A 63 0.99 3.50 12.87
C PHE A 63 2.02 4.57 13.23
N PRO A 64 2.19 4.91 14.52
CA PRO A 64 3.01 6.04 14.94
C PRO A 64 4.53 5.81 14.81
N CYS A 65 4.96 4.56 14.68
CA CYS A 65 6.38 4.19 14.57
C CYS A 65 6.85 4.04 13.12
N GLN A 66 5.93 3.78 12.19
CA GLN A 66 6.24 3.65 10.77
C GLN A 66 6.52 5.05 10.20
N ARG A 67 7.75 5.25 9.71
CA ARG A 67 8.15 6.52 9.11
C ARG A 67 7.49 6.72 7.75
N THR A 68 6.96 7.92 7.53
CA THR A 68 6.51 8.35 6.20
C THR A 68 7.69 8.73 5.31
N PHE A 69 7.58 8.51 4.00
CA PHE A 69 8.57 9.02 3.05
C PHE A 69 8.70 10.56 3.16
N ASP A 70 9.90 11.09 2.96
CA ASP A 70 10.19 12.52 3.09
C ASP A 70 10.24 13.25 1.74
N HIS A 71 10.31 14.57 1.77
CA HIS A 71 10.59 15.39 0.60
C HIS A 71 11.55 16.53 0.96
N TYR A 72 12.47 16.82 0.05
CA TYR A 72 13.46 17.88 0.24
C TYR A 72 13.73 18.58 -1.09
N ALA A 73 13.83 19.91 -1.05
CA ALA A 73 14.11 20.75 -2.22
C ALA A 73 13.17 20.49 -3.44
N GLY A 74 11.90 20.11 -3.18
CA GLY A 74 10.92 19.80 -4.22
C GLY A 74 11.01 18.39 -4.82
N ILE A 75 11.83 17.52 -4.24
CA ILE A 75 12.01 16.12 -4.65
C ILE A 75 11.53 15.21 -3.52
N THR A 76 10.76 14.18 -3.87
CA THR A 76 10.22 13.19 -2.92
C THR A 76 11.14 11.97 -2.82
N GLU A 77 11.34 11.45 -1.61
CA GLU A 77 11.86 10.11 -1.37
C GLU A 77 10.88 9.07 -1.96
N ILE A 78 11.40 7.98 -2.52
CA ILE A 78 10.56 6.92 -3.09
C ILE A 78 10.03 6.05 -1.94
N PRO A 79 8.70 5.95 -1.73
CA PRO A 79 8.16 5.04 -0.72
C PRO A 79 8.29 3.58 -1.16
N GLU A 80 8.46 2.67 -0.19
CA GLU A 80 8.63 1.23 -0.41
C GLU A 80 7.38 0.41 -0.02
N TYR A 81 6.43 1.02 0.66
CA TYR A 81 5.14 0.40 0.99
C TYR A 81 4.05 1.46 1.13
N ARG A 82 2.80 0.99 1.15
CA ARG A 82 1.62 1.78 1.49
C ARG A 82 0.78 1.08 2.54
N ILE A 83 0.28 1.84 3.51
CA ILE A 83 -0.74 1.37 4.45
C ILE A 83 -2.03 2.16 4.18
N SER A 84 -3.13 1.46 3.95
CA SER A 84 -4.44 2.04 3.66
C SER A 84 -5.49 1.60 4.68
N PRO A 85 -6.56 2.39 4.90
CA PRO A 85 -7.69 1.97 5.71
C PRO A 85 -8.46 0.82 5.05
N ASP A 86 -9.54 0.38 5.71
CA ASP A 86 -10.48 -0.63 5.23
C ASP A 86 -11.00 -0.31 3.80
N HIS A 87 -11.59 -1.30 3.13
CA HIS A 87 -12.01 -1.15 1.73
C HIS A 87 -12.89 0.09 1.48
N GLY A 88 -13.85 0.36 2.38
CA GLY A 88 -14.72 1.53 2.28
C GLY A 88 -13.96 2.84 2.46
N GLY A 89 -13.07 2.89 3.46
CA GLY A 89 -12.17 4.02 3.68
C GLY A 89 -11.26 4.27 2.48
N LYS A 90 -10.59 3.23 1.95
CA LYS A 90 -9.64 3.34 0.84
C LYS A 90 -10.31 3.89 -0.41
N SER A 91 -11.50 3.37 -0.75
CA SER A 91 -12.27 3.84 -1.91
C SER A 91 -12.69 5.31 -1.79
N THR A 92 -13.07 5.75 -0.60
CA THR A 92 -13.56 7.13 -0.37
C THR A 92 -12.42 8.13 -0.23
N LEU A 93 -11.29 7.71 0.34
CA LEU A 93 -10.21 8.61 0.77
C LEU A 93 -9.01 8.65 -0.16
N THR A 94 -8.83 7.65 -1.03
CA THR A 94 -7.78 7.67 -2.06
C THR A 94 -7.87 8.89 -2.98
N PRO A 95 -9.06 9.33 -3.45
CA PRO A 95 -9.17 10.51 -4.32
C PRO A 95 -8.67 11.82 -3.69
N PHE A 96 -8.58 11.90 -2.36
CA PHE A 96 -8.02 13.08 -1.69
C PHE A 96 -6.52 13.26 -1.97
N GLN A 97 -5.80 12.17 -2.26
CA GLN A 97 -4.35 12.13 -2.40
C GLN A 97 -3.89 11.56 -3.74
N ASP A 98 -4.81 11.41 -4.69
CA ASP A 98 -4.52 10.90 -6.02
C ASP A 98 -3.73 11.88 -6.88
N TRP A 99 -3.29 11.43 -8.05
CA TRP A 99 -2.53 12.25 -8.98
C TRP A 99 -3.34 13.41 -9.58
N ALA A 100 -4.67 13.28 -9.68
CA ALA A 100 -5.52 14.29 -10.30
C ALA A 100 -5.63 15.55 -9.43
N GLY A 101 -5.61 15.38 -8.10
CA GLY A 101 -5.50 16.46 -7.13
C GLY A 101 -4.07 16.93 -6.83
N GLY A 102 -3.05 16.36 -7.49
CA GLY A 102 -1.63 16.63 -7.20
C GLY A 102 -1.12 16.02 -5.89
N GLY A 103 -1.82 15.01 -5.36
CA GLY A 103 -1.49 14.35 -4.12
C GLY A 103 -0.28 13.42 -4.21
N ALA A 104 0.17 12.96 -3.03
CA ALA A 104 1.38 12.17 -2.84
C ALA A 104 1.44 10.91 -3.74
N MET A 105 0.30 10.29 -4.04
CA MET A 105 0.25 9.08 -4.87
C MET A 105 0.74 9.33 -6.29
N GLY A 106 0.61 10.55 -6.83
CA GLY A 106 1.08 10.86 -8.18
C GLY A 106 2.58 10.59 -8.35
N THR A 107 3.38 10.96 -7.35
CA THR A 107 4.83 10.68 -7.36
C THR A 107 5.13 9.21 -7.08
N ALA A 108 4.46 8.61 -6.09
CA ALA A 108 4.70 7.22 -5.69
C ALA A 108 4.36 6.23 -6.81
N GLU A 109 3.20 6.36 -7.45
CA GLU A 109 2.72 5.43 -8.48
C GLU A 109 3.38 5.63 -9.85
N ALA A 110 3.93 6.82 -10.10
CA ALA A 110 4.68 7.09 -11.33
C ALA A 110 5.94 6.21 -11.43
N VAL A 111 6.59 5.94 -10.30
CA VAL A 111 7.84 5.18 -10.23
C VAL A 111 7.67 3.77 -9.66
N ASN A 112 6.53 3.44 -9.04
CA ASN A 112 6.29 2.13 -8.42
C ASN A 112 5.09 1.37 -9.02
N THR A 113 5.19 0.05 -9.01
CA THR A 113 4.05 -0.88 -9.06
C THR A 113 3.73 -1.30 -7.62
N ALA A 114 2.46 -1.52 -7.33
CA ALA A 114 2.00 -1.97 -6.02
C ALA A 114 1.55 -3.42 -6.07
N TYR A 115 1.82 -4.19 -5.00
CA TYR A 115 1.19 -5.48 -4.77
C TYR A 115 0.74 -5.61 -3.32
N GLU A 116 -0.51 -6.04 -3.14
CA GLU A 116 -1.09 -6.22 -1.82
C GLU A 116 -0.53 -7.46 -1.11
N VAL A 117 -0.12 -7.28 0.14
CA VAL A 117 0.38 -8.37 0.98
C VAL A 117 -0.76 -8.88 1.87
N PRO A 118 -1.06 -10.19 1.86
CA PRO A 118 -2.08 -10.77 2.73
C PRO A 118 -1.75 -10.53 4.20
N SER A 119 -2.60 -9.78 4.88
CA SER A 119 -2.42 -9.36 6.26
C SER A 119 -3.68 -9.60 7.08
N TYR A 120 -3.51 -9.70 8.40
CA TYR A 120 -4.55 -10.15 9.32
C TYR A 120 -4.50 -9.36 10.61
N LEU A 121 -5.66 -8.96 11.13
CA LEU A 121 -5.74 -8.43 12.48
C LEU A 121 -5.68 -9.59 13.48
N LYS A 122 -4.73 -9.53 14.41
CA LYS A 122 -4.52 -10.57 15.42
C LYS A 122 -5.80 -10.78 16.23
N ASN A 123 -6.29 -12.01 16.28
CA ASN A 123 -7.48 -12.45 17.00
C ASN A 123 -8.84 -11.88 16.51
N ASP A 124 -8.88 -11.15 15.39
CA ASP A 124 -10.13 -10.69 14.76
C ASP A 124 -10.09 -11.01 13.26
N TRP A 125 -10.16 -12.30 12.94
CA TRP A 125 -9.97 -12.83 11.58
C TRP A 125 -10.98 -12.32 10.54
N GLY A 126 -12.14 -11.86 11.00
CA GLY A 126 -13.21 -11.33 10.15
C GLY A 126 -13.08 -9.83 9.86
N ARG A 127 -12.23 -9.10 10.60
CA ARG A 127 -12.08 -7.66 10.44
C ARG A 127 -11.34 -7.31 9.17
N ASP A 128 -11.95 -6.43 8.38
CA ASP A 128 -11.20 -5.59 7.45
C ASP A 128 -10.58 -4.45 8.25
N TRP A 129 -9.27 -4.56 8.51
CA TRP A 129 -8.51 -3.55 9.23
C TRP A 129 -7.96 -2.48 8.27
N GLY A 130 -7.96 -2.78 6.98
CA GLY A 130 -7.19 -2.10 5.97
C GLY A 130 -6.31 -3.04 5.15
N SER A 131 -5.37 -2.44 4.44
CA SER A 131 -4.48 -3.16 3.55
C SER A 131 -3.06 -2.62 3.64
N ILE A 132 -2.13 -3.47 3.22
CA ILE A 132 -0.75 -3.09 3.07
C ILE A 132 -0.27 -3.54 1.69
N GLU A 133 0.32 -2.61 0.96
CA GLU A 133 0.90 -2.83 -0.35
C GLU A 133 2.41 -2.65 -0.25
N ARG A 134 3.16 -3.51 -0.94
CA ARG A 134 4.58 -3.27 -1.19
C ARG A 134 4.75 -2.58 -2.53
N TYR A 135 5.68 -1.65 -2.57
CA TYR A 135 6.07 -0.98 -3.79
C TYR A 135 7.32 -1.59 -4.39
N GLU A 136 7.28 -1.79 -5.70
CA GLU A 136 8.40 -2.24 -6.51
C GLU A 136 8.63 -1.23 -7.63
N LEU A 137 9.90 -0.80 -7.80
CA LEU A 137 10.27 0.16 -8.82
C LEU A 137 9.88 -0.33 -10.21
N ARG A 138 9.15 0.51 -10.95
CA ARG A 138 8.86 0.31 -12.37
C ARG A 138 10.12 0.54 -13.15
N THR A 139 10.43 -0.37 -14.06
CA THR A 139 11.52 -0.18 -15.00
C THR A 139 11.03 0.46 -16.30
N ASN A 140 11.93 1.15 -16.99
CA ASN A 140 11.69 1.60 -18.36
C ASN A 140 11.66 0.41 -19.35
N SER A 141 11.53 0.70 -20.66
CA SER A 141 11.51 -0.33 -21.72
C SER A 141 12.83 -1.10 -21.88
N GLN A 142 13.92 -0.63 -21.25
CA GLN A 142 15.23 -1.29 -21.22
C GLN A 142 15.47 -2.05 -19.91
N ASN A 143 14.43 -2.17 -19.06
CA ASN A 143 14.51 -2.83 -17.76
C ASN A 143 15.43 -2.11 -16.76
N GLU A 144 15.55 -0.79 -16.87
CA GLU A 144 16.33 0.06 -15.96
C GLU A 144 15.41 0.71 -14.93
N ALA A 145 15.78 0.61 -13.65
CA ALA A 145 15.05 1.25 -12.55
C ALA A 145 15.36 2.77 -12.49
N PRO A 146 14.47 3.59 -11.88
CA PRO A 146 14.72 5.00 -11.65
C PRO A 146 16.00 5.21 -10.84
N GLN A 147 16.79 6.20 -11.23
CA GLN A 147 18.01 6.59 -10.51
C GLN A 147 17.72 7.76 -9.57
N VAL A 148 18.43 7.79 -8.44
CA VAL A 148 18.43 8.95 -7.54
C VAL A 148 19.15 10.11 -8.23
N ALA A 149 18.56 11.29 -8.15
CA ALA A 149 19.13 12.50 -8.74
C ALA A 149 20.20 13.12 -7.83
N ASP A 150 21.29 13.59 -8.42
CA ASP A 150 22.22 14.54 -7.78
C ASP A 150 21.61 15.95 -7.87
N VAL A 151 21.47 16.63 -6.73
CA VAL A 151 20.74 17.90 -6.63
C VAL A 151 21.69 19.04 -6.26
N ASP A 152 21.88 19.97 -7.18
CA ASP A 152 22.59 21.22 -6.93
C ASP A 152 21.64 22.27 -6.33
N LEU A 153 22.08 22.93 -5.25
CA LEU A 153 21.30 23.92 -4.52
C LEU A 153 21.94 25.30 -4.58
N GLU A 154 21.14 26.32 -4.86
CA GLU A 154 21.55 27.72 -4.76
C GLU A 154 20.57 28.53 -3.90
N THR A 155 21.09 29.53 -3.19
CA THR A 155 20.28 30.49 -2.44
C THR A 155 20.29 31.83 -3.17
N LEU A 156 19.10 32.33 -3.48
CA LEU A 156 18.91 33.55 -4.27
C LEU A 156 18.04 34.55 -3.53
N GLN A 157 18.47 35.80 -3.48
CA GLN A 157 17.63 36.88 -2.97
C GLN A 157 16.59 37.29 -4.02
N ARG A 158 15.32 37.38 -3.63
CA ARG A 158 14.20 37.79 -4.46
C ARG A 158 13.33 38.82 -3.72
N SER A 159 12.53 39.56 -4.48
CA SER A 159 11.52 40.47 -3.91
C SER A 159 10.34 39.68 -3.32
N GLY A 160 9.65 40.22 -2.32
CA GLY A 160 8.42 39.62 -1.76
C GLY A 160 7.22 39.60 -2.73
N LEU A 161 7.32 40.30 -3.87
CA LEU A 161 6.33 40.27 -4.96
C LEU A 161 6.82 39.47 -6.18
N TRP A 162 7.98 38.83 -6.09
CA TRP A 162 8.52 38.05 -7.19
C TRP A 162 7.63 36.81 -7.44
N ASN A 163 7.28 36.59 -8.70
CA ASN A 163 6.51 35.44 -9.15
C ASN A 163 7.21 34.84 -10.39
N PRO A 164 7.75 33.61 -10.33
CA PRO A 164 8.40 32.97 -11.47
C PRO A 164 7.42 32.48 -12.55
N GLY A 165 6.12 32.44 -12.26
CA GLY A 165 5.08 31.91 -13.14
C GLY A 165 4.03 31.11 -12.37
N SER A 166 2.92 30.80 -13.04
CA SER A 166 1.87 29.96 -12.47
C SER A 166 2.30 28.49 -12.41
N MET A 167 1.93 27.79 -11.33
CA MET A 167 2.06 26.34 -11.26
C MET A 167 1.09 25.66 -12.23
N LYS A 168 1.49 24.51 -12.77
CA LYS A 168 0.60 23.67 -13.57
C LYS A 168 -0.38 22.95 -12.65
N VAL A 169 -1.67 23.18 -12.86
CA VAL A 169 -2.76 22.58 -12.06
C VAL A 169 -3.83 21.90 -12.93
N ASP A 170 -3.66 21.92 -14.26
CA ASP A 170 -4.52 21.34 -15.30
C ASP A 170 -3.73 20.82 -16.51
#